data_AF-B9TNI1-F1
#
_entry.id   AF-B9TNI1-F1
#
_cell.length_a   1.000
_cell.length_b   1.000
_cell.length_c   1.000
_cell.angle_alpha   90.00
_cell.angle_beta   90.00
_cell.angle_gamma   90.00
#
_symmetry.space_group_name_H-M   'P 1'
#
loop_
_entity.id
_entity.type
_entity.pdbx_description
1 polymer ?
#
loop_
_entity_poly.entity_id
_entity_poly.type
_entity_poly.pdbx_seq_one_letter_code
_entity_poly.pdbx_strand_id
1 'polypeptide(L)'
;MAPTVWRELQVREQLVTGALQPALSILRQGMPDGSRQEIYDLALARFRVASAPDVAALYLGLAYALDAPSATDALIAKLNESNDADETTLVLWVLPEIFGSRFSPTPGRSLHLDIPTLERLVVLAYRTVRVENDNDRANGDAYSPNERDRAEEARSAAFNRLVQTPGRLAFDAIMRLIDVPDFPTPPSHLRALAYERAAADSEFTAWTASDVVRFEDQSERVPRTGRELQLLVVQRLEDVQHELLHGDFAQGATLSALPTEAAVQSWIADRMRITQRQSYSVEREPETVAAKKPDIVFTARASAA
;
A
#
# COMPACT_ATOMS: atom_id res chain seq x y z
N MET A 1 -21.51 0.14 -23.88
CA MET A 1 -21.02 -1.24 -24.16
C MET A 1 -20.96 -2.09 -22.90
N ALA A 2 -20.37 -1.62 -21.80
CA ALA A 2 -20.27 -2.40 -20.56
C ALA A 2 -21.60 -2.91 -19.96
N PRO A 3 -22.74 -2.18 -19.97
CA PRO A 3 -24.03 -2.74 -19.54
C PRO A 3 -24.54 -3.91 -20.40
N THR A 4 -24.16 -3.95 -21.68
CA THR A 4 -24.48 -5.07 -22.57
C THR A 4 -23.58 -6.27 -22.26
N VAL A 5 -22.27 -6.03 -22.08
CA VAL A 5 -21.31 -7.07 -21.68
C VAL A 5 -21.67 -7.67 -20.33
N TRP A 6 -22.12 -6.85 -19.37
CA TRP A 6 -22.60 -7.32 -18.07
C TRP A 6 -23.77 -8.29 -18.23
N ARG A 7 -24.80 -7.94 -19.01
CA ARG A 7 -25.92 -8.84 -19.30
C ARG A 7 -25.49 -10.14 -19.96
N GLU A 8 -24.56 -10.08 -20.92
CA GLU A 8 -24.05 -11.30 -21.57
C GLU A 8 -23.30 -12.21 -20.58
N LEU A 9 -22.51 -11.64 -19.65
CA LEU A 9 -21.80 -12.41 -18.61
C LEU A 9 -22.73 -13.02 -17.56
N GLN A 10 -23.91 -12.44 -17.33
CA GLN A 10 -24.94 -13.01 -16.47
C GLN A 10 -25.63 -14.22 -17.13
N VAL A 11 -25.88 -14.14 -18.44
CA VAL A 11 -26.63 -15.17 -19.19
C VAL A 11 -25.71 -16.31 -19.65
N ARG A 12 -24.49 -16.00 -20.09
CA ARG A 12 -23.56 -16.97 -20.65
C ARG A 12 -22.54 -17.41 -19.61
N GLU A 13 -22.63 -18.68 -19.22
CA GLU A 13 -21.73 -19.26 -18.23
C GLU A 13 -20.32 -19.54 -18.76
N GLN A 14 -20.20 -19.79 -20.07
CA GLN A 14 -18.97 -20.15 -20.73
C GLN A 14 -18.74 -19.24 -21.93
N LEU A 15 -17.69 -18.43 -21.86
CA LEU A 15 -17.15 -17.68 -22.97
C LEU A 15 -15.79 -18.26 -23.33
N VAL A 16 -15.46 -18.27 -24.62
CA VAL A 16 -14.12 -18.66 -25.08
C VAL A 16 -13.10 -17.65 -24.52
N THR A 17 -11.94 -18.09 -24.01
CA THR A 17 -10.95 -17.24 -23.34
C THR A 17 -10.62 -15.96 -24.13
N GLY A 18 -10.46 -16.07 -25.45
CA GLY A 18 -10.17 -14.93 -26.33
C GLY A 18 -11.25 -13.85 -26.39
N ALA A 19 -12.51 -14.18 -26.07
CA ALA A 19 -13.61 -13.22 -25.95
C ALA A 19 -13.82 -12.75 -24.50
N LEU A 20 -13.41 -13.56 -23.52
CA LEU A 20 -13.57 -13.25 -22.09
C LEU A 20 -12.66 -12.09 -21.66
N GLN A 21 -11.38 -12.10 -22.03
CA GLN A 21 -10.45 -11.04 -21.63
C GLN A 21 -10.90 -9.64 -22.08
N PRO A 22 -11.29 -9.41 -23.36
CA PRO A 22 -11.85 -8.12 -23.78
C PRO A 22 -13.14 -7.76 -23.04
N ALA A 23 -14.03 -8.74 -22.79
CA ALA A 23 -15.29 -8.52 -22.08
C ALA A 23 -15.07 -8.02 -20.64
N LEU A 24 -14.22 -8.69 -19.87
CA LEU A 24 -13.90 -8.29 -18.50
C LEU A 24 -13.17 -6.93 -18.47
N SER A 25 -12.29 -6.65 -19.45
CA SER A 25 -11.64 -5.35 -19.58
C SER A 25 -12.65 -4.22 -19.81
N ILE A 26 -13.61 -4.41 -20.71
CA ILE A 26 -14.70 -3.46 -20.96
C ILE A 26 -15.54 -3.26 -19.69
N LEU A 27 -15.88 -4.34 -18.99
CA LEU A 27 -16.68 -4.27 -17.77
C LEU A 27 -15.95 -3.49 -16.69
N ARG A 28 -14.65 -3.74 -16.49
CA ARG A 28 -13.79 -3.03 -15.52
C ARG A 28 -13.72 -1.53 -15.81
N GLN A 29 -13.74 -1.11 -17.08
CA GLN A 29 -13.62 0.30 -17.48
C GLN A 29 -14.93 1.08 -17.39
N GLY A 30 -16.08 0.43 -17.50
CA GLY A 30 -17.38 1.09 -17.65
C GLY A 30 -18.49 0.45 -16.85
N MET A 31 -18.21 -0.01 -15.62
CA MET A 31 -19.19 -0.70 -14.79
C MET A 31 -20.49 0.10 -14.67
N PRO A 32 -21.66 -0.56 -14.77
CA PRO A 32 -22.94 0.07 -14.45
C PRO A 32 -22.96 0.56 -13.00
N ASP A 33 -23.55 1.73 -12.77
CA ASP A 33 -23.74 2.27 -11.43
C ASP A 33 -24.53 1.29 -10.56
N GLY A 34 -24.07 1.06 -9.33
CA GLY A 34 -24.72 0.15 -8.38
C GLY A 34 -24.45 -1.34 -8.58
N SER A 35 -23.89 -1.78 -9.72
CA SER A 35 -23.62 -3.21 -9.98
C SER A 35 -22.28 -3.72 -9.45
N ARG A 36 -21.50 -2.90 -8.74
CA ARG A 36 -20.14 -3.25 -8.29
C ARG A 36 -20.11 -4.56 -7.49
N GLN A 37 -21.00 -4.70 -6.52
CA GLN A 37 -21.05 -5.90 -5.67
C GLN A 37 -21.48 -7.14 -6.46
N GLU A 38 -22.50 -7.02 -7.30
CA GLU A 38 -22.98 -8.14 -8.13
C GLU A 38 -21.91 -8.64 -9.10
N ILE A 39 -21.14 -7.71 -9.70
CA ILE A 39 -20.03 -8.05 -10.59
C ILE A 39 -18.92 -8.76 -9.81
N TYR A 40 -18.62 -8.30 -8.59
CA TYR A 40 -17.64 -8.94 -7.72
C TYR A 40 -18.05 -10.38 -7.35
N ASP A 41 -19.30 -10.56 -6.91
CA ASP A 41 -19.83 -11.85 -6.51
C ASP A 41 -19.85 -12.83 -7.70
N LEU A 42 -20.22 -12.36 -8.90
CA LEU A 42 -20.16 -13.15 -10.13
C LEU A 42 -18.71 -13.54 -10.47
N ALA A 43 -17.77 -12.59 -10.38
CA ALA A 43 -16.36 -12.87 -10.66
C ALA A 43 -15.80 -13.92 -9.70
N LEU A 44 -16.07 -13.82 -8.40
CA LEU A 44 -15.64 -14.82 -7.43
C LEU A 44 -16.32 -16.18 -7.63
N ALA A 45 -17.62 -16.19 -7.94
CA ALA A 45 -18.34 -17.43 -8.22
C ALA A 45 -17.73 -18.16 -9.42
N ARG A 46 -17.47 -17.43 -10.52
CA ARG A 46 -16.84 -17.98 -11.73
C ARG A 46 -15.39 -18.41 -11.49
N PHE A 47 -14.62 -17.63 -10.73
CA PHE A 47 -13.26 -18.00 -10.32
C PHE A 47 -13.23 -19.34 -9.56
N ARG A 48 -14.13 -19.55 -8.60
CA ARG A 48 -14.17 -20.77 -7.78
C ARG A 48 -14.44 -22.01 -8.62
N VAL A 49 -15.41 -21.97 -9.53
CA VAL A 49 -15.82 -23.13 -10.33
C VAL A 49 -15.00 -23.35 -11.61
N ALA A 50 -14.25 -22.35 -12.07
CA ALA A 50 -13.43 -22.48 -13.28
C ALA A 50 -12.34 -23.56 -13.11
N SER A 51 -12.36 -24.55 -14.00
CA SER A 51 -11.36 -25.62 -14.08
C SER A 51 -10.12 -25.20 -14.88
N ALA A 52 -10.27 -24.29 -15.84
CA ALA A 52 -9.17 -23.77 -16.64
C ALA A 52 -8.49 -22.61 -15.90
N PRO A 53 -7.16 -22.67 -15.64
CA PRO A 53 -6.46 -21.71 -14.77
C PRO A 53 -6.36 -20.31 -15.39
N ASP A 54 -6.27 -20.21 -16.71
CA ASP A 54 -6.30 -18.96 -17.47
C ASP A 54 -7.65 -18.24 -17.30
N VAL A 55 -8.76 -18.97 -17.42
CA VAL A 55 -10.12 -18.43 -17.20
C VAL A 55 -10.32 -18.02 -15.73
N ALA A 56 -9.86 -18.86 -14.79
CA ALA A 56 -9.90 -18.55 -13.37
C ALA A 56 -9.14 -17.25 -13.06
N ALA A 57 -7.92 -17.10 -13.59
CA ALA A 57 -7.11 -15.91 -13.39
C ALA A 57 -7.78 -14.64 -13.92
N LEU A 58 -8.42 -14.69 -15.09
CA LEU A 58 -9.14 -13.55 -15.66
C LEU A 58 -10.29 -13.05 -14.75
N TYR A 59 -11.10 -13.97 -14.22
CA TYR A 59 -12.17 -13.60 -13.29
C TYR A 59 -11.61 -13.08 -11.96
N LEU A 60 -10.53 -13.69 -11.46
CA LEU A 60 -9.89 -13.22 -10.24
C LEU A 60 -9.27 -11.83 -10.43
N GLY A 61 -8.67 -11.55 -11.59
CA GLY A 61 -8.15 -10.22 -11.93
C GLY A 61 -9.23 -9.14 -11.93
N LEU A 62 -10.46 -9.47 -12.36
CA LEU A 62 -11.61 -8.59 -12.19
C LEU A 62 -11.96 -8.41 -10.71
N ALA A 63 -12.01 -9.49 -9.93
CA ALA A 63 -12.30 -9.41 -8.49
C ALA A 63 -11.28 -8.52 -7.74
N TYR A 64 -9.99 -8.64 -8.04
CA TYR A 64 -8.94 -7.77 -7.49
C TYR A 64 -9.13 -6.29 -7.80
N ALA A 65 -9.69 -5.96 -8.96
CA ALA A 65 -9.99 -4.57 -9.32
C ALA A 65 -11.14 -3.98 -8.50
N LEU A 66 -11.94 -4.83 -7.85
CA LEU A 66 -13.13 -4.43 -7.10
C LEU A 66 -12.91 -4.48 -5.59
N ASP A 67 -12.30 -5.56 -5.10
CA ASP A 67 -11.96 -5.78 -3.69
C ASP A 67 -10.75 -6.76 -3.61
N ALA A 68 -9.57 -6.18 -3.45
CA ALA A 68 -8.31 -6.92 -3.41
C ALA A 68 -8.10 -7.77 -2.14
N PRO A 69 -8.40 -7.28 -0.92
CA PRO A 69 -8.32 -8.11 0.29
C PRO A 69 -9.19 -9.37 0.19
N SER A 70 -10.48 -9.22 -0.12
CA SER A 70 -11.41 -10.34 -0.20
C SER A 70 -11.08 -11.29 -1.37
N ALA A 71 -10.58 -10.76 -2.50
CA ALA A 71 -10.10 -11.59 -3.60
C ALA A 71 -8.86 -12.42 -3.22
N THR A 72 -7.98 -11.88 -2.38
CA THR A 72 -6.80 -12.58 -1.85
C THR A 72 -7.20 -13.71 -0.90
N ASP A 73 -8.23 -13.51 -0.08
CA ASP A 73 -8.79 -14.57 0.74
C ASP A 73 -9.37 -15.69 -0.11
N ALA A 74 -10.10 -15.34 -1.19
CA ALA A 74 -10.65 -16.33 -2.12
C ALA A 74 -9.54 -17.11 -2.87
N LEU A 75 -8.47 -16.44 -3.28
CA LEU A 75 -7.31 -17.09 -3.90
C LEU A 75 -6.68 -18.10 -2.94
N ILE A 76 -6.33 -17.67 -1.73
CA ILE A 76 -5.67 -18.54 -0.74
C ILE A 76 -6.57 -19.72 -0.36
N ALA A 77 -7.89 -19.50 -0.23
CA ALA A 77 -8.83 -20.59 0.02
C ALA A 77 -8.80 -21.65 -1.11
N LYS A 78 -8.86 -21.23 -2.38
CA LYS A 78 -8.79 -22.16 -3.51
C LYS A 78 -7.45 -22.89 -3.59
N LEU A 79 -6.35 -22.23 -3.28
CA LEU A 79 -5.02 -22.86 -3.26
C LEU A 79 -4.91 -23.91 -2.14
N ASN A 80 -5.44 -23.64 -0.95
CA ASN A 80 -5.43 -24.60 0.17
C ASN A 80 -6.25 -25.88 -0.08
N GLU A 81 -7.23 -25.81 -0.99
CA GLU A 81 -8.03 -26.96 -1.44
C GLU A 81 -7.39 -27.71 -2.63
N SER A 82 -6.36 -27.14 -3.25
CA SER A 82 -5.70 -27.71 -4.44
C SER A 82 -4.50 -28.58 -4.06
N ASN A 83 -4.05 -29.42 -4.98
CA ASN A 83 -2.74 -30.08 -4.85
C ASN A 83 -1.60 -29.14 -5.30
N ASP A 84 -0.36 -29.46 -4.96
CA ASP A 84 0.82 -28.61 -5.26
C ASP A 84 0.99 -28.25 -6.76
N ALA A 85 0.65 -29.17 -7.66
CA ALA A 85 0.80 -28.95 -9.11
C ALA A 85 -0.29 -27.99 -9.65
N ASP A 86 -1.52 -28.13 -9.16
CA ASP A 86 -2.65 -27.28 -9.50
C ASP A 86 -2.49 -25.90 -8.85
N GLU A 87 -1.97 -25.83 -7.62
CA GLU A 87 -1.58 -24.59 -6.94
C GLU A 87 -0.58 -23.80 -7.80
N THR A 88 0.52 -24.47 -8.19
CA THR A 88 1.56 -23.86 -9.01
C THR A 88 0.99 -23.36 -10.32
N THR A 89 0.25 -24.20 -11.02
CA THR A 89 -0.37 -23.85 -12.30
C THR A 89 -1.29 -22.63 -12.17
N LEU A 90 -2.16 -22.59 -11.16
CA LEU A 90 -3.06 -21.45 -10.96
C LEU A 90 -2.30 -20.16 -10.68
N VAL A 91 -1.28 -20.20 -9.80
CA VAL A 91 -0.49 -19.01 -9.45
C VAL A 91 0.28 -18.46 -10.66
N LEU A 92 0.76 -19.32 -11.56
CA LEU A 92 1.41 -18.89 -12.81
C LEU A 92 0.50 -18.00 -13.68
N TRP A 93 -0.81 -18.26 -13.68
CA TRP A 93 -1.78 -17.46 -14.43
C TRP A 93 -2.27 -16.25 -13.64
N VAL A 94 -2.44 -16.37 -12.32
CA VAL A 94 -2.99 -15.30 -11.48
C VAL A 94 -2.03 -14.14 -11.25
N LEU A 95 -0.74 -14.40 -10.98
CA LEU A 95 0.21 -13.31 -10.67
C LEU A 95 0.34 -12.29 -11.81
N PRO A 96 0.47 -12.70 -13.09
CA PRO A 96 0.51 -11.76 -14.21
C PRO A 96 -0.77 -10.93 -14.38
N GLU A 97 -1.93 -11.44 -13.97
CA GLU A 97 -3.19 -10.67 -14.01
C GLU A 97 -3.21 -9.56 -12.93
N ILE A 98 -2.52 -9.76 -11.81
CA ILE A 98 -2.46 -8.78 -10.71
C ILE A 98 -1.36 -7.74 -10.93
N PHE A 99 -0.15 -8.21 -11.26
CA PHE A 99 1.05 -7.36 -11.31
C PHE A 99 1.45 -6.97 -12.73
N GLY A 100 0.78 -7.53 -13.74
CA GLY A 100 1.14 -7.37 -15.14
C GLY A 100 2.31 -8.27 -15.54
N SER A 101 2.55 -8.33 -16.85
CA SER A 101 3.82 -8.76 -17.43
C SER A 101 4.15 -7.82 -18.59
N ARG A 102 5.41 -7.76 -19.01
CA ARG A 102 5.84 -6.92 -20.16
C ARG A 102 5.10 -7.27 -21.45
N PHE A 103 4.48 -8.46 -21.50
CA PHE A 103 3.79 -9.02 -22.65
C PHE A 103 2.28 -9.22 -22.42
N SER A 104 1.71 -8.70 -21.33
CA SER A 104 0.27 -8.82 -21.10
C SER A 104 -0.51 -7.90 -22.05
N PRO A 105 -1.52 -8.39 -22.78
CA PRO A 105 -2.33 -7.58 -23.69
C PRO A 105 -3.18 -6.52 -22.96
N THR A 106 -3.32 -6.65 -21.64
CA THR A 106 -4.09 -5.72 -20.81
C THR A 106 -3.14 -4.63 -20.31
N PRO A 107 -3.24 -3.37 -20.79
CA PRO A 107 -2.41 -2.30 -20.28
C PRO A 107 -2.58 -2.23 -18.76
N GLY A 108 -1.47 -2.47 -18.06
CA GLY A 108 -1.38 -2.52 -16.61
C GLY A 108 -1.77 -1.19 -16.01
N ARG A 109 -3.08 -1.03 -15.74
CA ARG A 109 -3.53 -0.03 -14.79
C ARG A 109 -3.31 -0.65 -13.42
N SER A 110 -2.31 -0.17 -12.69
CA SER A 110 -1.90 -0.70 -11.40
C SER A 110 -3.11 -0.83 -10.48
N LEU A 111 -3.45 -2.07 -10.11
CA LEU A 111 -4.47 -2.35 -9.09
C LEU A 111 -4.06 -1.65 -7.80
N HIS A 112 -4.96 -0.97 -7.10
CA HIS A 112 -4.65 -0.46 -5.77
C HIS A 112 -4.64 -1.64 -4.78
N LEU A 113 -3.50 -1.92 -4.18
CA LEU A 113 -3.33 -2.96 -3.16
C LEU A 113 -2.87 -2.29 -1.88
N ASP A 114 -3.53 -2.58 -0.77
CA ASP A 114 -3.00 -2.19 0.53
C ASP A 114 -1.75 -3.02 0.87
N ILE A 115 -0.97 -2.55 1.83
CA ILE A 115 0.28 -3.21 2.22
C ILE A 115 0.05 -4.64 2.73
N PRO A 116 -0.94 -4.93 3.60
CA PRO A 116 -1.18 -6.30 4.07
C PRO A 116 -1.50 -7.27 2.92
N THR A 117 -2.31 -6.85 1.94
CA THR A 117 -2.63 -7.66 0.76
C THR A 117 -1.39 -7.88 -0.10
N LEU A 118 -0.61 -6.82 -0.33
CA LEU A 118 0.61 -6.89 -1.13
C LEU A 118 1.66 -7.82 -0.48
N GLU A 119 1.86 -7.75 0.83
CA GLU A 119 2.76 -8.63 1.58
C GLU A 119 2.36 -10.09 1.43
N ARG A 120 1.07 -10.42 1.62
CA ARG A 120 0.54 -11.79 1.43
C ARG A 120 0.80 -12.31 0.02
N LEU A 121 0.60 -11.46 -0.98
CA LEU A 121 0.85 -11.81 -2.38
C LEU A 121 2.34 -12.01 -2.70
N VAL A 122 3.24 -11.22 -2.10
CA VAL A 122 4.69 -11.39 -2.24
C VAL A 122 5.12 -12.74 -1.66
N VAL A 123 4.68 -13.07 -0.45
CA VAL A 123 5.00 -14.36 0.19
C VAL A 123 4.48 -15.52 -0.65
N LEU A 124 3.23 -15.44 -1.12
CA LEU A 124 2.63 -16.44 -2.00
C LEU A 124 3.43 -16.61 -3.31
N ALA A 125 3.84 -15.49 -3.92
CA ALA A 125 4.56 -15.50 -5.18
C ALA A 125 5.92 -16.19 -5.07
N TYR A 126 6.72 -15.90 -4.04
CA TYR A 126 8.02 -16.57 -3.84
C TYR A 126 7.89 -18.02 -3.39
N ARG A 127 6.87 -18.37 -2.60
CA ARG A 127 6.61 -19.76 -2.20
C ARG A 127 6.34 -20.66 -3.41
N THR A 128 5.57 -20.14 -4.36
CA THR A 128 5.01 -20.94 -5.47
C THR A 128 5.85 -20.81 -6.74
N VAL A 129 6.25 -19.59 -7.10
CA VAL A 129 7.16 -19.31 -8.23
C VAL A 129 8.57 -19.22 -7.68
N ARG A 130 9.13 -20.39 -7.39
CA ARG A 130 10.49 -20.55 -6.84
C ARG A 130 11.58 -20.05 -7.78
N VAL A 131 12.54 -19.29 -7.26
CA VAL A 131 13.65 -18.64 -8.01
C VAL A 131 14.58 -19.69 -8.62
N GLU A 132 14.79 -20.80 -7.92
CA GLU A 132 15.61 -21.92 -8.39
C GLU A 132 15.05 -22.63 -9.63
N ASN A 133 13.77 -22.40 -9.94
CA ASN A 133 13.07 -22.96 -11.08
C ASN A 133 12.81 -21.89 -12.16
N ASP A 134 13.52 -20.76 -12.12
CA ASP A 134 13.41 -19.73 -13.16
C ASP A 134 13.99 -20.24 -14.48
N ASN A 135 13.38 -19.87 -15.61
CA ASN A 135 13.86 -20.29 -16.92
C ASN A 135 15.24 -19.70 -17.23
N ASP A 136 16.21 -20.55 -17.58
CA ASP A 136 17.50 -20.07 -18.07
C ASP A 136 17.39 -19.57 -19.51
N ARG A 137 17.45 -18.25 -19.66
CA ARG A 137 17.40 -17.55 -20.95
C ARG A 137 18.78 -17.11 -21.47
N ALA A 138 19.88 -17.55 -20.84
CA ALA A 138 21.24 -17.21 -21.27
C ALA A 138 21.72 -17.97 -22.52
N ASN A 139 20.98 -18.99 -22.97
CA ASN A 139 21.44 -19.94 -24.00
C ASN A 139 21.27 -19.48 -25.47
N GLY A 140 20.90 -18.22 -25.71
CA GLY A 140 20.94 -17.62 -27.06
C GLY A 140 19.84 -18.07 -28.04
N ASP A 141 18.87 -18.86 -27.58
CA ASP A 141 17.70 -19.23 -28.39
C ASP A 141 16.77 -18.03 -28.66
N ALA A 142 15.99 -18.13 -29.74
CA ALA A 142 14.98 -17.13 -30.07
C ALA A 142 13.99 -16.94 -28.90
N TYR A 143 13.89 -15.70 -28.43
CA TYR A 143 13.12 -15.36 -27.24
C TYR A 143 11.61 -15.56 -27.47
N SER A 144 11.05 -16.58 -26.83
CA SER A 144 9.61 -16.89 -26.81
C SER A 144 9.15 -17.09 -25.35
N PRO A 145 8.56 -16.06 -24.71
CA PRO A 145 8.08 -16.15 -23.33
C PRO A 145 6.95 -17.17 -23.16
N ASN A 146 7.02 -17.97 -22.11
CA ASN A 146 5.96 -18.85 -21.64
C ASN A 146 5.28 -18.26 -20.40
N GLU A 147 4.31 -18.99 -19.86
CA GLU A 147 3.54 -18.65 -18.66
C GLU A 147 4.45 -18.49 -17.44
N ARG A 148 5.51 -19.31 -17.37
CA ARG A 148 6.48 -19.28 -16.29
C ARG A 148 7.28 -17.97 -16.29
N ASP A 149 7.79 -17.51 -17.44
CA ASP A 149 8.51 -16.22 -17.51
C ASP A 149 7.60 -15.06 -17.09
N ARG A 150 6.32 -15.07 -17.50
CA ARG A 150 5.35 -14.04 -17.08
C ARG A 150 5.17 -14.03 -15.57
N ALA A 151 5.11 -15.19 -14.94
CA ALA A 151 4.97 -15.32 -13.50
C ALA A 151 6.24 -14.90 -12.74
N GLU A 152 7.43 -15.17 -13.28
CA GLU A 152 8.71 -14.69 -12.74
C GLU A 152 8.80 -13.15 -12.76
N GLU A 153 8.40 -12.54 -13.88
CA GLU A 153 8.28 -11.09 -14.00
C GLU A 153 7.28 -10.53 -12.99
N ALA A 154 6.11 -11.16 -12.87
CA ALA A 154 5.06 -10.74 -11.94
C ALA A 154 5.49 -10.87 -10.47
N ARG A 155 6.17 -11.95 -10.08
CA ARG A 155 6.78 -12.13 -8.75
C ARG A 155 7.75 -11.00 -8.43
N SER A 156 8.64 -10.69 -9.37
CA SER A 156 9.62 -9.62 -9.24
C SER A 156 8.94 -8.24 -9.13
N ALA A 157 7.89 -8.01 -9.93
CA ALA A 157 7.09 -6.80 -9.88
C ALA A 157 6.35 -6.63 -8.55
N ALA A 158 5.80 -7.71 -7.99
CA ALA A 158 5.15 -7.70 -6.67
C ALA A 158 6.13 -7.28 -5.56
N PHE A 159 7.32 -7.89 -5.54
CA PHE A 159 8.36 -7.56 -4.58
C PHE A 159 8.85 -6.12 -4.70
N ASN A 160 9.17 -5.69 -5.93
CA ASN A 160 9.61 -4.32 -6.20
C ASN A 160 8.55 -3.31 -5.80
N ARG A 161 7.28 -3.60 -6.06
CA ARG A 161 6.17 -2.75 -5.65
C ARG A 161 6.12 -2.61 -4.12
N LEU A 162 6.28 -3.69 -3.36
CA LEU A 162 6.31 -3.64 -1.90
C LEU A 162 7.46 -2.76 -1.40
N VAL A 163 8.67 -3.01 -1.90
CA VAL A 163 9.89 -2.30 -1.51
C VAL A 163 9.84 -0.81 -1.87
N GLN A 164 9.19 -0.46 -2.99
CA GLN A 164 9.08 0.91 -3.45
C GLN A 164 7.88 1.67 -2.86
N THR A 165 6.93 0.98 -2.22
CA THR A 165 5.77 1.67 -1.62
C THR A 165 6.21 2.48 -0.40
N PRO A 166 5.98 3.80 -0.36
CA PRO A 166 6.39 4.63 0.78
C PRO A 166 5.62 4.29 2.06
N GLY A 167 6.24 4.57 3.21
CA GLY A 167 5.58 4.61 4.51
C GLY A 167 5.91 3.46 5.45
N ARG A 168 5.55 3.66 6.72
CA ARG A 168 5.91 2.76 7.82
C ARG A 168 5.39 1.33 7.63
N LEU A 169 4.19 1.16 7.09
CA LEU A 169 3.62 -0.17 6.86
C LEU A 169 4.46 -0.98 5.88
N ALA A 170 4.98 -0.36 4.82
CA ALA A 170 5.84 -1.02 3.84
C ALA A 170 7.19 -1.40 4.47
N PHE A 171 7.80 -0.49 5.25
CA PHE A 171 9.00 -0.79 6.03
C PHE A 171 8.80 -2.02 6.93
N ASP A 172 7.72 -2.03 7.73
CA ASP A 172 7.43 -3.14 8.63
C ASP A 172 7.16 -4.45 7.86
N ALA A 173 6.52 -4.37 6.68
CA ALA A 173 6.31 -5.52 5.82
C ALA A 173 7.63 -6.10 5.29
N ILE A 174 8.56 -5.27 4.82
CA ILE A 174 9.90 -5.72 4.38
C ILE A 174 10.64 -6.39 5.55
N MET A 175 10.53 -5.84 6.76
CA MET A 175 11.13 -6.43 7.95
C MET A 175 10.50 -7.78 8.30
N ARG A 176 9.18 -7.94 8.17
CA ARG A 176 8.49 -9.23 8.39
C ARG A 176 8.90 -10.31 7.39
N LEU A 177 9.30 -9.94 6.16
CA LEU A 177 9.82 -10.92 5.19
C LEU A 177 11.10 -11.62 5.66
N ILE A 178 11.84 -11.04 6.60
CA ILE A 178 13.04 -11.66 7.19
C ILE A 178 12.67 -12.92 7.98
N ASP A 179 11.49 -12.92 8.60
CA ASP A 179 11.01 -14.01 9.44
C ASP A 179 10.23 -15.06 8.64
N VAL A 180 10.07 -14.86 7.32
CA VAL A 180 9.44 -15.84 6.42
C VAL A 180 10.44 -16.99 6.17
N PRO A 181 10.09 -18.24 6.50
CA PRO A 181 10.97 -19.39 6.27
C PRO A 181 11.34 -19.52 4.79
N ASP A 182 12.61 -19.83 4.53
CA ASP A 182 13.16 -20.07 3.19
C ASP A 182 12.89 -18.94 2.18
N PHE A 183 12.72 -17.70 2.65
CA PHE A 183 12.54 -16.57 1.75
C PHE A 183 13.80 -16.39 0.88
N PRO A 184 13.70 -16.35 -0.47
CA PRO A 184 14.88 -16.41 -1.34
C PRO A 184 15.85 -15.23 -1.21
N THR A 185 15.36 -14.08 -0.72
CA THR A 185 16.19 -12.90 -0.50
C THR A 185 16.88 -12.97 0.85
N PRO A 186 18.23 -12.83 0.93
CA PRO A 186 18.95 -12.89 2.19
C PRO A 186 18.48 -11.83 3.20
N PRO A 187 18.42 -12.15 4.51
CA PRO A 187 18.04 -11.19 5.57
C PRO A 187 18.85 -9.89 5.57
N SER A 188 20.14 -9.94 5.22
CA SER A 188 20.98 -8.75 5.12
C SER A 188 20.52 -7.80 4.01
N HIS A 189 20.08 -8.34 2.87
CA HIS A 189 19.58 -7.55 1.75
C HIS A 189 18.20 -6.97 2.07
N LEU A 190 17.31 -7.75 2.69
CA LEU A 190 16.00 -7.23 3.15
C LEU A 190 16.16 -6.07 4.14
N ARG A 191 17.11 -6.16 5.09
CA ARG A 191 17.42 -5.04 5.99
C ARG A 191 17.93 -3.82 5.21
N ALA A 192 18.83 -4.02 4.24
CA ALA A 192 19.33 -2.92 3.42
C ALA A 192 18.18 -2.22 2.68
N LEU A 193 17.27 -2.97 2.05
CA LEU A 193 16.09 -2.43 1.38
C LEU A 193 15.17 -1.68 2.34
N ALA A 194 14.95 -2.20 3.56
CA ALA A 194 14.18 -1.51 4.59
C ALA A 194 14.85 -0.18 5.01
N TYR A 195 16.18 -0.17 5.17
CA TYR A 195 16.93 1.05 5.48
C TYR A 195 16.88 2.07 4.33
N GLU A 196 17.03 1.64 3.08
CA GLU A 196 16.90 2.49 1.90
C GLU A 196 15.49 3.09 1.81
N ARG A 197 14.44 2.29 2.08
CA ARG A 197 13.06 2.77 2.14
C ARG A 197 12.87 3.82 3.23
N ALA A 198 13.36 3.56 4.44
CA ALA A 198 13.28 4.51 5.55
C ALA A 198 14.06 5.81 5.28
N ALA A 199 15.22 5.72 4.62
CA ALA A 199 15.99 6.88 4.20
C ALA A 199 15.22 7.71 3.17
N ALA A 200 14.68 7.08 2.12
CA ALA A 200 13.88 7.75 1.11
C ALA A 200 12.57 8.34 1.66
N ASP A 201 11.94 7.71 2.66
CA ASP A 201 10.78 8.25 3.37
C ASP A 201 11.12 9.45 4.27
N SER A 202 12.40 9.61 4.62
CA SER A 202 12.91 10.72 5.44
C SER A 202 13.33 11.92 4.60
N GLU A 203 13.44 11.78 3.28
CA GLU A 203 13.74 12.89 2.37
C GLU A 203 12.57 13.89 2.32
N PHE A 204 12.90 15.17 2.07
CA PHE A 204 11.89 16.19 1.89
C PHE A 204 11.11 15.94 0.60
N THR A 205 9.80 15.99 0.70
CA THR A 205 8.94 15.94 -0.47
C THR A 205 9.14 17.19 -1.34
N ALA A 206 9.17 16.99 -2.65
CA ALA A 206 9.22 18.10 -3.60
C ALA A 206 8.05 19.05 -3.37
N TRP A 207 8.31 20.35 -3.58
CA TRP A 207 7.26 21.36 -3.47
C TRP A 207 6.29 21.22 -4.63
N THR A 208 5.00 21.22 -4.33
CA THR A 208 3.96 21.36 -5.35
C THR A 208 3.71 22.85 -5.62
N ALA A 209 3.07 23.17 -6.75
CA ALA A 209 2.68 24.56 -7.03
C ALA A 209 1.79 25.16 -5.92
N SER A 210 0.92 24.36 -5.31
CA SER A 210 0.09 24.80 -4.17
C SER A 210 0.92 25.05 -2.90
N ASP A 211 2.03 24.34 -2.72
CA ASP A 211 2.93 24.57 -1.58
C ASP A 211 3.61 25.94 -1.68
N VAL A 212 4.01 26.35 -2.89
CA VAL A 212 4.61 27.68 -3.13
C VAL A 212 3.63 28.79 -2.77
N VAL A 213 2.39 28.71 -3.26
CA VAL A 213 1.36 29.72 -2.97
C VAL A 213 1.06 29.79 -1.47
N ARG A 214 0.94 28.63 -0.81
CA ARG A 214 0.71 28.60 0.64
C ARG A 214 1.90 29.17 1.41
N PHE A 215 3.12 28.87 0.98
CA PHE A 215 4.31 29.41 1.61
C PHE A 215 4.39 30.92 1.44
N GLU A 216 4.01 31.48 0.28
CA GLU A 216 3.95 32.95 0.12
C GLU A 216 2.96 33.60 1.09
N ASP A 217 1.79 33.00 1.31
CA ASP A 217 0.74 33.54 2.20
C ASP A 217 1.08 33.34 3.69
N GLN A 218 1.60 32.17 4.05
CA GLN A 218 1.68 31.70 5.44
C GLN A 218 3.10 31.49 5.95
N SER A 219 4.11 31.66 5.08
CA SER A 219 5.53 31.32 5.32
C SER A 219 5.74 29.87 5.75
N GLU A 220 4.83 28.97 5.35
CA GLU A 220 4.76 27.60 5.84
C GLU A 220 4.36 26.59 4.76
N ARG A 221 4.83 25.35 4.94
CA ARG A 221 4.42 24.19 4.17
C ARG A 221 3.82 23.12 5.08
N VAL A 222 2.78 22.45 4.61
CA VAL A 222 2.17 21.33 5.34
C VAL A 222 3.13 20.14 5.31
N PRO A 223 3.52 19.58 6.47
CA PRO A 223 4.41 18.45 6.52
C PRO A 223 3.72 17.19 5.97
N ARG A 224 4.43 16.42 5.17
CA ARG A 224 4.00 15.14 4.57
C ARG A 224 4.84 13.96 5.05
N THR A 225 6.04 14.20 5.56
CA THR A 225 6.90 13.18 6.16
C THR A 225 7.08 13.41 7.65
N GLY A 226 7.46 12.37 8.38
CA GLY A 226 7.76 12.49 9.82
C GLY A 226 8.88 13.49 10.08
N ARG A 227 9.88 13.58 9.18
CA ARG A 227 10.98 14.55 9.29
C ARG A 227 10.50 15.99 9.10
N GLU A 228 9.61 16.23 8.13
CA GLU A 228 9.01 17.54 7.91
C GLU A 228 8.16 17.97 9.11
N LEU A 229 7.37 17.05 9.67
CA LEU A 229 6.58 17.33 10.86
C LEU A 229 7.48 17.65 12.05
N GLN A 230 8.54 16.88 12.27
CA GLN A 230 9.50 17.11 13.34
C GLN A 230 10.12 18.50 13.24
N LEU A 231 10.59 18.90 12.06
CA LEU A 231 11.20 20.21 11.87
C LEU A 231 10.23 21.36 12.14
N LEU A 232 8.99 21.23 11.66
CA LEU A 232 7.95 22.21 11.94
C LEU A 232 7.63 22.29 13.44
N VAL A 233 7.52 21.15 14.12
CA VAL A 233 7.26 21.10 15.57
C VAL A 233 8.42 21.70 16.36
N VAL A 234 9.68 21.44 15.97
CA VAL A 234 10.86 22.06 16.61
C VAL A 234 10.83 23.58 16.43
N GLN A 235 10.58 24.07 15.21
CA GLN A 235 10.46 25.51 14.95
C GLN A 235 9.36 26.15 15.80
N ARG A 236 8.23 25.47 16.00
CA ARG A 236 7.15 25.94 16.88
C ARG A 236 7.55 26.00 18.34
N LEU A 237 8.30 25.01 18.81
CA LEU A 237 8.81 25.01 20.17
C LEU A 237 9.85 26.13 20.38
N GLU A 238 10.65 26.45 19.36
CA GLU A 238 11.55 27.60 19.36
C GLU A 238 10.76 28.92 19.42
N ASP A 239 9.68 29.07 18.64
CA ASP A 239 8.78 30.23 18.71
C ASP A 239 8.19 30.39 20.13
N VAL A 240 7.69 29.29 20.73
CA VAL A 240 7.14 29.28 22.09
C VAL A 240 8.22 29.64 23.12
N GLN A 241 9.42 29.08 23.01
CA GLN A 241 10.53 29.43 23.90
C GLN A 241 10.86 30.93 23.81
N HIS A 242 10.92 31.46 22.58
CA HIS A 242 11.20 32.87 22.38
C HIS A 242 10.15 33.76 23.06
N GLU A 243 8.86 33.46 22.89
CA GLU A 243 7.75 34.17 23.54
C GLU A 243 7.80 34.07 25.08
N LEU A 244 8.20 32.93 25.63
CA LEU A 244 8.32 32.74 27.09
C LEU A 244 9.43 33.61 27.69
N LEU A 245 10.52 33.81 26.96
CA LEU A 245 11.70 34.55 27.42
C LEU A 245 11.62 36.06 27.15
N HIS A 246 11.00 36.46 26.04
CA HIS A 246 11.06 37.83 25.53
C HIS A 246 9.68 38.48 25.35
N GLY A 247 8.58 37.74 25.57
CA GLY A 247 7.23 38.26 25.34
C GLY A 247 6.78 39.24 26.42
N ASP A 248 6.12 40.32 25.98
CA ASP A 248 5.62 41.41 26.82
C ASP A 248 4.62 40.95 27.91
N PHE A 249 3.96 39.81 27.68
CA PHE A 249 2.95 39.25 28.59
C PHE A 249 3.53 38.31 29.66
N ALA A 250 4.85 38.20 29.77
CA ALA A 250 5.56 37.46 30.81
C ALA A 250 5.06 36.02 31.04
N GLN A 251 4.65 35.32 29.96
CA GLN A 251 4.08 33.97 30.03
C GLN A 251 5.03 32.95 30.68
N GLY A 252 6.35 33.20 30.67
CA GLY A 252 7.33 32.39 31.39
C GLY A 252 7.07 32.31 32.90
N ALA A 253 6.67 33.42 33.53
CA ALA A 253 6.32 33.44 34.95
C ALA A 253 5.07 32.60 35.23
N THR A 254 4.05 32.70 34.37
CA THR A 254 2.83 31.87 34.46
C THR A 254 3.14 30.39 34.31
N LEU A 255 3.93 30.01 33.31
CA LEU A 255 4.29 28.61 33.04
C LEU A 255 5.10 28.01 34.20
N SER A 256 6.09 28.75 34.72
CA SER A 256 6.93 28.30 35.83
C SER A 256 6.18 28.14 37.17
N ALA A 257 5.04 28.83 37.33
CA ALA A 257 4.19 28.71 38.52
C ALA A 257 3.23 27.51 38.47
N LEU A 258 3.17 26.76 37.35
CA LEU A 258 2.27 25.61 37.25
C LEU A 258 2.71 24.48 38.22
N PRO A 259 1.76 23.88 38.98
CA PRO A 259 2.10 23.06 40.13
C PRO A 259 2.51 21.62 39.80
N THR A 260 2.26 21.15 38.56
CA THR A 260 2.46 19.75 38.17
C THR A 260 2.94 19.65 36.72
N GLU A 261 3.64 18.56 36.40
CA GLU A 261 4.02 18.24 35.04
C GLU A 261 2.80 18.14 34.11
N ALA A 262 1.70 17.52 34.57
CA ALA A 262 0.46 17.43 33.80
C ALA A 262 -0.13 18.81 33.43
N ALA A 263 0.01 19.80 34.31
CA ALA A 263 -0.38 21.18 34.02
C ALA A 263 0.52 21.81 32.95
N VAL A 264 1.84 21.58 33.02
CA VAL A 264 2.81 22.03 32.00
C VAL A 264 2.53 21.37 30.65
N GLN A 265 2.32 20.06 30.63
CA GLN A 265 1.96 19.31 29.41
C GLN A 265 0.67 19.85 28.78
N SER A 266 -0.36 20.13 29.59
CA SER A 266 -1.63 20.68 29.10
C SER A 266 -1.46 22.07 28.51
N TRP A 267 -0.62 22.90 29.14
CA TRP A 267 -0.30 24.23 28.63
C TRP A 267 0.46 24.16 27.29
N ILE A 268 1.47 23.28 27.19
CA ILE A 268 2.22 23.07 25.95
C ILE A 268 1.29 22.56 24.85
N ALA A 269 0.45 21.57 25.13
CA ALA A 269 -0.50 21.03 24.16
C ALA A 269 -1.48 22.10 23.65
N ASP A 270 -1.98 22.97 24.53
CA ASP A 270 -2.83 24.09 24.15
C ASP A 270 -2.09 25.10 23.26
N ARG A 271 -0.86 25.48 23.63
CA ARG A 271 -0.04 26.41 22.83
C ARG A 271 0.26 25.85 21.43
N MET A 272 0.55 24.54 21.35
CA MET A 272 0.75 23.86 20.07
C MET A 272 -0.56 23.76 19.28
N ARG A 273 -1.70 23.53 19.94
CA ARG A 273 -3.02 23.50 19.28
C ARG A 273 -3.39 24.85 18.67
N ILE A 274 -3.07 25.96 19.35
CA ILE A 274 -3.29 27.32 18.84
C ILE A 274 -2.42 27.59 17.61
N THR A 275 -1.19 27.07 17.59
CA THR A 275 -0.21 27.30 16.51
C THR A 275 -0.20 26.23 15.41
N GLN A 276 -1.07 25.22 15.50
CA GLN A 276 -1.10 24.07 14.58
C GLN A 276 -1.50 24.40 13.14
N ARG A 277 -2.30 25.47 12.95
CA ARG A 277 -2.89 25.89 11.67
C ARG A 277 -3.48 24.69 10.89
N GLN A 278 -3.10 24.51 9.62
CA GLN A 278 -3.48 23.36 8.78
C GLN A 278 -2.38 22.30 8.71
N SER A 279 -1.35 22.40 9.54
CA SER A 279 -0.12 21.62 9.38
C SER A 279 -0.16 20.30 10.16
N TYR A 280 -0.65 20.33 11.40
CA TYR A 280 -0.76 19.14 12.25
C TYR A 280 -2.02 19.15 13.12
N SER A 281 -2.29 18.02 13.77
CA SER A 281 -3.13 17.91 14.96
C SER A 281 -2.26 17.52 16.15
N VAL A 282 -2.69 17.94 17.34
CA VAL A 282 -2.04 17.61 18.60
C VAL A 282 -3.05 16.93 19.52
N GLU A 283 -2.65 15.78 20.07
CA GLU A 283 -3.46 14.99 21.00
C GLU A 283 -2.65 14.70 22.26
N ARG A 284 -3.33 14.76 23.41
CA ARG A 284 -2.80 14.30 24.70
C ARG A 284 -3.51 12.98 25.01
N GLU A 285 -2.79 11.87 25.04
CA GLU A 285 -3.37 10.60 25.47
C GLU A 285 -3.66 10.64 26.99
N PRO A 286 -4.77 10.04 27.47
CA PRO A 286 -5.01 9.87 28.90
C PRO A 286 -4.01 8.87 29.52
N GLU A 287 -3.59 9.13 30.76
CA GLU A 287 -2.74 8.21 31.54
C GLU A 287 -3.34 6.81 31.54
N THR A 288 -2.60 5.83 30.99
CA THR A 288 -2.91 4.41 31.12
C THR A 288 -1.81 3.72 31.92
N VAL A 289 -2.21 2.69 32.66
CA VAL A 289 -1.57 2.04 33.82
C VAL A 289 -0.10 1.58 33.62
N ALA A 290 0.49 1.72 32.44
CA ALA A 290 1.83 1.20 32.10
C ALA A 290 2.91 2.27 31.81
N ALA A 291 2.62 3.58 31.86
CA ALA A 291 3.60 4.70 31.81
C ALA A 291 4.67 4.65 30.69
N LYS A 292 4.39 3.96 29.57
CA LYS A 292 5.35 3.69 28.47
C LYS A 292 4.94 4.34 27.15
N LYS A 293 4.29 5.50 27.20
CA LYS A 293 3.82 6.22 26.01
C LYS A 293 4.21 7.70 26.05
N PRO A 294 4.34 8.36 24.87
CA PRO A 294 4.67 9.77 24.77
C PRO A 294 3.54 10.67 25.31
N ASP A 295 3.90 11.76 25.99
CA ASP A 295 2.95 12.68 26.66
C ASP A 295 2.08 13.48 25.68
N ILE A 296 2.65 13.86 24.53
CA ILE A 296 2.00 14.65 23.48
C ILE A 296 2.31 14.00 22.13
N VAL A 297 1.27 13.78 21.33
CA VAL A 297 1.39 13.19 19.99
C VAL A 297 1.02 14.23 18.93
N PHE A 298 1.88 14.36 17.92
CA PHE A 298 1.66 15.19 16.75
C PHE A 298 1.37 14.31 15.55
N THR A 299 0.32 14.64 14.80
CA THR A 299 -0.03 13.95 13.55
C THR A 299 -0.09 14.96 12.41
N ALA A 300 0.65 14.73 11.33
CA ALA A 300 0.60 15.58 10.15
C ALA A 300 -0.79 15.49 9.49
N ARG A 301 -1.41 16.61 9.15
CA ARG A 301 -2.75 16.59 8.53
C ARG A 301 -2.76 16.00 7.13
N ALA A 302 -1.64 16.07 6.42
CA ALA A 302 -1.51 15.42 5.11
C ALA A 302 -1.52 13.88 5.20
N SER A 303 -1.26 13.30 6.38
CA SER A 303 -1.26 11.86 6.61
C SER A 303 -2.60 11.32 7.12
N ALA A 304 -3.60 12.19 7.34
CA ALA A 304 -4.92 11.85 7.88
C ALA A 304 -6.03 11.80 6.81
N ALA A 305 -5.66 11.85 5.52
CA ALA A 305 -6.56 11.84 4.37
C ALA A 305 -6.35 10.58 3.51
#